data_AF-A0A5C8C8H5-F1
#
_entry.id   AF-A0A5C8C8H5-F1
#
_cell.length_a   1.000
_cell.length_b   1.000
_cell.length_c   1.000
_cell.angle_alpha   90.00
_cell.angle_beta   90.00
_cell.angle_gamma   90.00
#
_symmetry.space_group_name_H-M   'P 1'
#
loop_
_entity.id
_entity.type
_entity.pdbx_description
1 polymer ?
#
loop_
_entity_poly.entity_id
_entity_poly.type
_entity_poly.pdbx_seq_one_letter_code
_entity_poly.pdbx_strand_id
1 'polypeptide(L)'
;MSMMTIMMYGCVSTGGKLSTDKFKNYTSVHELIVKQAFNQDDGTAKEYVYDWGAHAGNKTPQSLHPKQDLNSYCQAKGGTLTLLHKSHLALVKDTWSKRLLETYGAVKQGIGAYQCKQSDGLQWIVSIEPTSERKLQENKDVRVVSLLVKEMTMDEAKKVYAEKNKNNSSTTVVKQPVVTTHKVIPAKVPEVKKEEKTVVPPPEPVKEAPKETIQQQQQRLYLSARRDFNRGTSQLAACNQAERAHNLGRFYNASGPSVYVESGVLVAKCLTTVSAYQKKFNQPKARAKSILQNIVSMQNHTIAKHMLQQLQ
;
A
#
# COMPACT_ATOMS: atom_id res chain seq x y z
N MET A 1 -47.61 26.89 -35.01
CA MET A 1 -46.59 25.87 -34.70
C MET A 1 -45.35 26.58 -34.19
N SER A 2 -44.91 26.34 -32.96
CA SER A 2 -43.73 27.00 -32.38
C SER A 2 -42.54 26.06 -32.39
N MET A 3 -41.43 26.47 -33.01
CA MET A 3 -40.17 25.73 -32.97
C MET A 3 -39.54 25.87 -31.58
N MET A 4 -39.34 24.74 -30.89
CA MET A 4 -38.63 24.72 -29.61
C MET A 4 -37.21 24.20 -29.83
N THR A 5 -36.28 25.13 -30.05
CA THR A 5 -34.85 24.83 -30.25
C THR A 5 -34.23 24.37 -28.93
N ILE A 6 -33.95 23.07 -28.81
CA ILE A 6 -33.22 22.52 -27.67
C ILE A 6 -31.73 22.86 -27.83
N MET A 7 -31.27 23.90 -27.13
CA MET A 7 -29.85 24.22 -27.05
C MET A 7 -29.11 23.19 -26.20
N MET A 8 -28.10 22.57 -26.79
CA MET A 8 -27.24 21.58 -26.14
C MET A 8 -26.27 22.26 -25.16
N TYR A 9 -26.58 22.24 -23.86
CA TYR A 9 -25.63 22.59 -22.82
C TYR A 9 -24.61 21.46 -22.63
N GLY A 10 -23.61 21.42 -23.51
CA GLY A 10 -22.43 20.60 -23.29
C GLY A 10 -21.69 21.08 -22.04
N CYS A 11 -21.56 20.22 -21.02
CA CYS A 11 -20.71 20.50 -19.88
C CYS A 11 -19.26 20.60 -20.34
N VAL A 12 -18.77 21.83 -20.52
CA VAL A 12 -17.35 22.12 -20.66
C VAL A 12 -16.70 21.88 -19.30
N SER A 13 -16.37 20.62 -19.02
CA SER A 13 -15.49 20.30 -17.90
C SER A 13 -14.18 21.03 -18.14
N THR A 14 -13.82 21.91 -17.23
CA THR A 14 -12.59 22.70 -17.30
C THR A 14 -11.39 21.76 -17.17
N GLY A 15 -10.97 21.24 -18.32
CA GLY A 15 -9.72 20.51 -18.52
C GLY A 15 -8.52 21.43 -18.37
N GLY A 16 -8.39 22.06 -17.20
CA GLY A 16 -7.14 22.63 -16.75
C GLY A 16 -6.12 21.50 -16.76
N LYS A 17 -5.14 21.58 -17.67
CA LYS A 17 -4.00 20.67 -17.67
C LYS A 17 -3.32 20.82 -16.30
N LEU A 18 -3.60 19.92 -15.36
CA LEU A 18 -2.71 19.71 -14.22
C LEU A 18 -1.34 19.48 -14.83
N SER A 19 -0.37 20.35 -14.51
CA SER A 19 0.94 20.29 -15.14
C SER A 19 1.57 18.93 -14.83
N THR A 20 1.52 18.05 -15.82
CA THR A 20 2.15 16.72 -15.79
C THR A 20 3.66 16.82 -15.67
N ASP A 21 4.23 17.99 -15.98
CA ASP A 21 5.66 18.25 -15.94
C ASP A 21 6.24 18.13 -14.53
N LYS A 22 5.51 18.55 -13.48
CA LYS A 22 5.96 18.35 -12.08
C LYS A 22 6.18 16.87 -11.74
N PHE A 23 5.56 15.95 -12.49
CA PHE A 23 5.61 14.52 -12.24
C PHE A 23 6.60 13.74 -13.11
N LYS A 24 7.17 14.35 -14.16
CA LYS A 24 8.11 13.68 -15.07
C LYS A 24 9.34 13.13 -14.34
N ASN A 25 9.78 13.83 -13.30
CA ASN A 25 10.99 13.54 -12.53
C ASN A 25 10.86 12.39 -11.52
N TYR A 26 9.64 11.91 -11.21
CA TYR A 26 9.49 10.73 -10.34
C TYR A 26 9.78 9.45 -11.12
N THR A 27 10.61 8.59 -10.55
CA THR A 27 11.07 7.34 -11.15
C THR A 27 10.19 6.15 -10.79
N SER A 28 9.44 6.21 -9.70
CA SER A 28 8.44 5.21 -9.30
C SER A 28 7.24 5.86 -8.58
N VAL A 29 6.14 5.10 -8.44
CA VAL A 29 4.97 5.56 -7.66
C VAL A 29 5.27 5.59 -6.16
N HIS A 30 6.13 4.70 -5.65
CA HIS A 30 6.66 4.80 -4.29
C HIS A 30 7.37 6.14 -4.05
N GLU A 31 8.25 6.57 -4.97
CA GLU A 31 8.96 7.83 -4.84
C GLU A 31 8.00 9.02 -4.80
N LEU A 32 6.92 8.99 -5.59
CA LEU A 32 5.84 9.97 -5.53
C LEU A 32 5.16 10.00 -4.15
N ILE A 33 4.76 8.84 -3.62
CA ILE A 33 4.06 8.73 -2.33
C ILE A 33 4.88 9.39 -1.21
N VAL A 34 6.19 9.14 -1.19
CA VAL A 34 7.13 9.72 -0.22
C VAL A 34 7.34 11.21 -0.48
N LYS A 35 7.70 11.62 -1.70
CA LYS A 35 8.07 13.02 -1.99
C LYS A 35 6.89 14.00 -2.06
N GLN A 36 5.67 13.54 -2.25
CA GLN A 36 4.45 14.37 -2.07
C GLN A 36 3.88 14.26 -0.65
N ALA A 37 4.57 13.54 0.26
CA ALA A 37 4.17 13.33 1.64
C ALA A 37 2.68 12.93 1.74
N PHE A 38 2.28 11.87 1.03
CA PHE A 38 0.90 11.39 1.09
C PHE A 38 0.56 10.72 2.42
N ASN A 39 1.59 10.22 3.11
CA ASN A 39 1.57 9.72 4.48
C ASN A 39 2.34 10.71 5.38
N GLN A 40 2.32 10.46 6.69
CA GLN A 40 3.26 11.08 7.62
C GLN A 40 4.69 10.54 7.39
N ASP A 41 5.70 11.22 7.96
CA ASP A 41 7.12 10.84 7.80
C ASP A 41 7.47 9.45 8.36
N ASP A 42 6.70 8.96 9.35
CA ASP A 42 6.79 7.60 9.89
C ASP A 42 6.05 6.54 9.04
N GLY A 43 5.43 6.96 7.92
CA GLY A 43 4.65 6.12 7.03
C GLY A 43 3.21 5.87 7.48
N THR A 44 2.73 6.50 8.56
CA THR A 44 1.35 6.38 9.03
C THR A 44 0.38 7.29 8.26
N ALA A 45 -0.92 7.10 8.49
CA ALA A 45 -1.98 7.82 7.79
C ALA A 45 -1.90 9.34 8.03
N LYS A 46 -1.96 10.13 6.96
CA LYS A 46 -1.96 11.59 7.03
C LYS A 46 -3.38 12.13 6.99
N GLU A 47 -3.62 13.24 7.68
CA GLU A 47 -4.93 13.88 7.72
C GLU A 47 -5.16 14.79 6.51
N TYR A 48 -6.35 14.70 5.94
CA TYR A 48 -6.82 15.53 4.84
C TYR A 48 -8.19 16.11 5.19
N VAL A 49 -8.38 17.41 5.00
CA VAL A 49 -9.70 18.02 5.12
C VAL A 49 -10.60 17.50 4.00
N TYR A 50 -11.77 16.96 4.34
CA TYR A 50 -12.76 16.53 3.35
C TYR A 50 -14.07 17.32 3.42
N ASP A 51 -14.32 17.98 4.55
CA ASP A 51 -15.42 18.93 4.76
C ASP A 51 -14.87 20.16 5.48
N TRP A 52 -15.16 21.33 4.92
CA TRP A 52 -14.75 22.63 5.45
C TRP A 52 -15.87 23.32 6.26
N GLY A 53 -17.05 22.70 6.36
CA GLY A 53 -18.22 23.25 7.05
C GLY A 53 -18.98 24.31 6.24
N ALA A 54 -20.03 24.87 6.84
CA ALA A 54 -20.95 25.81 6.15
C ALA A 54 -20.28 27.10 5.64
N HIS A 55 -19.16 27.51 6.25
CA HIS A 55 -18.44 28.74 5.94
C HIS A 55 -17.20 28.51 5.05
N ALA A 56 -17.17 27.39 4.31
CA ALA A 56 -16.04 26.97 3.48
C ALA A 56 -15.66 27.94 2.34
N GLY A 57 -16.64 28.65 1.78
CA GLY A 57 -16.49 29.31 0.48
C GLY A 57 -16.09 28.29 -0.61
N ASN A 58 -15.15 28.67 -1.47
CA ASN A 58 -14.70 27.86 -2.61
C ASN A 58 -13.57 26.87 -2.28
N LYS A 59 -13.35 26.51 -1.01
CA LYS A 59 -12.27 25.58 -0.62
C LYS A 59 -12.58 24.15 -1.08
N THR A 60 -11.67 23.56 -1.85
CA THR A 60 -11.80 22.18 -2.31
C THR A 60 -11.47 21.16 -1.21
N PRO A 61 -12.12 19.98 -1.20
CA PRO A 61 -11.73 18.86 -0.35
C PRO A 61 -10.31 18.36 -0.68
N GLN A 62 -9.43 18.37 0.33
CA GLN A 62 -8.05 17.89 0.23
C GLN A 62 -7.95 16.36 0.17
N SER A 63 -8.99 15.64 0.59
CA SER A 63 -9.05 14.16 0.54
C SER A 63 -8.92 13.57 -0.87
N LEU A 64 -9.09 14.40 -1.91
CA LEU A 64 -8.87 14.03 -3.30
C LEU A 64 -7.40 14.17 -3.75
N HIS A 65 -6.55 14.90 -3.02
CA HIS A 65 -5.18 15.22 -3.44
C HIS A 65 -4.34 13.97 -3.79
N PRO A 66 -4.30 12.89 -2.97
CA PRO A 66 -3.48 11.73 -3.30
C PRO A 66 -3.91 11.07 -4.62
N LYS A 67 -5.23 10.93 -4.84
CA LYS A 67 -5.77 10.40 -6.10
C LYS A 67 -5.47 11.33 -7.29
N GLN A 68 -5.62 12.64 -7.12
CA GLN A 68 -5.38 13.62 -8.19
C GLN A 68 -3.91 13.60 -8.61
N ASP A 69 -2.99 13.64 -7.66
CA ASP A 69 -1.55 13.59 -7.94
C ASP A 69 -1.12 12.22 -8.51
N LEU A 70 -1.67 11.10 -8.01
CA LEU A 70 -1.46 9.77 -8.59
C LEU A 70 -1.96 9.67 -10.03
N ASN A 71 -3.13 10.28 -10.33
CA ASN A 71 -3.68 10.32 -11.68
C ASN A 71 -2.77 11.15 -12.61
N SER A 72 -2.35 12.33 -12.19
CA SER A 72 -1.47 13.18 -13.00
C SER A 72 -0.07 12.60 -13.16
N TYR A 73 0.48 11.88 -12.17
CA TYR A 73 1.69 11.08 -12.36
C TYR A 73 1.49 9.94 -13.37
N CYS A 74 0.37 9.21 -13.29
CA CYS A 74 0.04 8.16 -14.27
C CYS A 74 -0.03 8.74 -15.69
N GLN A 75 -0.75 9.86 -15.88
CA GLN A 75 -0.85 10.58 -17.15
C GLN A 75 0.50 11.13 -17.65
N ALA A 76 1.34 11.66 -16.76
CA ALA A 76 2.68 12.13 -17.10
C ALA A 76 3.62 11.03 -17.62
N LYS A 77 3.29 9.76 -17.35
CA LYS A 77 3.98 8.56 -17.84
C LYS A 77 3.20 7.85 -18.96
N GLY A 78 2.28 8.55 -19.63
CA GLY A 78 1.51 7.99 -20.75
C GLY A 78 0.52 6.90 -20.35
N GLY A 79 0.08 6.88 -19.09
CA GLY A 79 -0.86 5.89 -18.57
C GLY A 79 -2.21 6.45 -18.16
N THR A 80 -3.15 5.53 -17.92
CA THR A 80 -4.50 5.81 -17.41
C THR A 80 -4.67 5.23 -16.02
N LEU A 81 -5.10 6.06 -15.06
CA LEU A 81 -5.46 5.60 -13.71
C LEU A 81 -6.92 5.17 -13.69
N THR A 82 -7.18 3.95 -13.24
CA THR A 82 -8.53 3.40 -13.07
C THR A 82 -8.76 2.94 -11.64
N LEU A 83 -10.00 3.03 -11.16
CA LEU A 83 -10.40 2.39 -9.90
C LEU A 83 -10.47 0.88 -10.15
N LEU A 84 -9.70 0.11 -9.37
CA LEU A 84 -9.62 -1.34 -9.44
C LEU A 84 -10.55 -2.00 -8.41
N HIS A 85 -10.53 -1.52 -7.16
CA HIS A 85 -11.43 -1.95 -6.09
C HIS A 85 -11.91 -0.75 -5.29
N LYS A 86 -13.20 -0.75 -4.90
CA LYS A 86 -13.75 0.23 -3.96
C LYS A 86 -13.25 -0.08 -2.54
N SER A 87 -13.01 0.95 -1.73
CA SER A 87 -12.76 0.76 -0.29
C SER A 87 -14.01 0.20 0.40
N HIS A 88 -13.79 -0.73 1.33
CA HIS A 88 -14.81 -1.23 2.28
C HIS A 88 -14.67 -0.58 3.66
N LEU A 89 -13.88 0.50 3.76
CA LEU A 89 -13.60 1.24 5.00
C LEU A 89 -13.10 0.32 6.14
N ALA A 90 -12.32 -0.72 5.78
CA ALA A 90 -11.97 -1.80 6.69
C ALA A 90 -11.07 -1.36 7.86
N LEU A 91 -10.25 -0.32 7.65
CA LEU A 91 -9.34 0.22 8.66
C LEU A 91 -9.99 1.24 9.60
N VAL A 92 -11.12 1.84 9.20
CA VAL A 92 -11.94 2.68 10.09
C VAL A 92 -12.57 1.78 11.16
N LYS A 93 -12.40 2.11 12.44
CA LYS A 93 -12.99 1.33 13.54
C LYS A 93 -14.42 1.76 13.85
N ASP A 94 -14.68 3.06 13.92
CA ASP A 94 -16.00 3.57 14.27
C ASP A 94 -17.02 3.38 13.14
N THR A 95 -18.21 2.90 13.49
CA THR A 95 -19.27 2.59 12.52
C THR A 95 -20.02 3.84 12.05
N TRP A 96 -20.09 4.87 12.88
CA TRP A 96 -20.71 6.13 12.49
C TRP A 96 -19.82 6.90 11.51
N SER A 97 -18.50 6.97 11.76
CA SER A 97 -17.51 7.50 10.84
C SER A 97 -17.51 6.77 9.49
N LYS A 98 -17.71 5.44 9.45
CA LYS A 98 -17.87 4.73 8.15
C LYS A 98 -19.05 5.29 7.36
N ARG A 99 -20.25 5.27 7.96
CA ARG A 99 -21.48 5.76 7.32
C ARG A 99 -21.36 7.22 6.89
N LEU A 100 -20.68 8.05 7.69
CA LEU A 100 -20.40 9.44 7.35
C LEU A 100 -19.51 9.55 6.12
N LEU A 101 -18.35 8.89 6.10
CA LEU A 101 -17.41 8.94 4.96
C LEU A 101 -18.05 8.45 3.64
N GLU A 102 -19.07 7.57 3.70
CA GLU A 102 -19.83 7.09 2.53
C GLU A 102 -20.78 8.14 1.92
N THR A 103 -21.22 9.16 2.68
CA THR A 103 -22.08 10.24 2.15
C THR A 103 -21.29 11.31 1.41
N TYR A 104 -20.02 11.53 1.76
CA TYR A 104 -19.20 12.57 1.15
C TYR A 104 -18.59 12.11 -0.18
N GLY A 105 -19.12 12.67 -1.27
CA GLY A 105 -18.70 12.34 -2.64
C GLY A 105 -17.19 12.45 -2.88
N ALA A 106 -16.52 13.47 -2.32
CA ALA A 106 -15.08 13.65 -2.44
C ALA A 106 -14.26 12.53 -1.77
N VAL A 107 -14.71 12.03 -0.60
CA VAL A 107 -14.06 10.89 0.06
C VAL A 107 -14.32 9.62 -0.75
N LYS A 108 -15.59 9.35 -1.09
CA LYS A 108 -16.02 8.18 -1.86
C LYS A 108 -15.35 8.07 -3.23
N GLN A 109 -15.04 9.21 -3.85
CA GLN A 109 -14.27 9.26 -5.10
C GLN A 109 -12.75 9.18 -4.90
N GLY A 110 -12.21 9.48 -3.71
CA GLY A 110 -10.78 9.50 -3.43
C GLY A 110 -10.20 8.17 -2.96
N ILE A 111 -10.98 7.34 -2.28
CA ILE A 111 -10.53 6.10 -1.61
C ILE A 111 -10.64 4.84 -2.50
N GLY A 112 -9.99 3.75 -2.09
CA GLY A 112 -9.96 2.45 -2.77
C GLY A 112 -8.60 2.11 -3.39
N ALA A 113 -8.52 0.97 -4.09
CA ALA A 113 -7.35 0.61 -4.88
C ALA A 113 -7.44 1.15 -6.30
N TYR A 114 -6.40 1.85 -6.73
CA TYR A 114 -6.26 2.41 -8.06
C TYR A 114 -5.13 1.70 -8.81
N GLN A 115 -5.39 1.32 -10.06
CA GLN A 115 -4.40 0.76 -10.97
C GLN A 115 -4.04 1.79 -12.03
N CYS A 116 -2.75 2.05 -12.22
CA CYS A 116 -2.25 2.73 -13.41
C CYS A 116 -1.79 1.68 -14.41
N LYS A 117 -2.16 1.83 -15.68
CA LYS A 117 -1.57 1.10 -16.81
C LYS A 117 -0.92 2.10 -17.76
N GLN A 118 0.38 1.95 -17.99
CA GLN A 118 1.19 2.81 -18.84
C GLN A 118 1.31 2.20 -20.25
N SER A 119 1.51 3.05 -21.26
CA SER A 119 1.57 2.64 -22.67
C SER A 119 2.77 1.74 -23.02
N ASP A 120 3.81 1.74 -22.18
CA ASP A 120 4.98 0.86 -22.29
C ASP A 120 4.77 -0.55 -21.69
N GLY A 121 3.60 -0.79 -21.08
CA GLY A 121 3.23 -2.04 -20.40
C GLY A 121 3.57 -2.07 -18.91
N LEU A 122 4.15 -1.01 -18.35
CA LEU A 122 4.30 -0.88 -16.90
C LEU A 122 2.93 -0.67 -16.24
N GLN A 123 2.79 -1.23 -15.03
CA GLN A 123 1.60 -1.05 -14.21
C GLN A 123 1.97 -1.04 -12.73
N TRP A 124 1.20 -0.32 -11.94
CA TRP A 124 1.29 -0.28 -10.48
C TRP A 124 -0.10 -0.15 -9.88
N ILE A 125 -0.26 -0.57 -8.63
CA ILE A 125 -1.51 -0.47 -7.87
C ILE A 125 -1.21 0.24 -6.55
N VAL A 126 -2.03 1.23 -6.20
CA VAL A 126 -1.95 1.97 -4.94
C VAL A 126 -3.31 1.95 -4.25
N SER A 127 -3.34 1.52 -3.00
CA SER A 127 -4.49 1.69 -2.12
C SER A 127 -4.47 3.06 -1.46
N ILE A 128 -5.62 3.72 -1.39
CA ILE A 128 -5.89 4.93 -0.60
C ILE A 128 -7.01 4.54 0.38
N GLU A 129 -6.66 4.21 1.61
CA GLU A 129 -7.62 3.70 2.60
C GLU A 129 -7.75 4.62 3.82
N PRO A 130 -8.97 4.97 4.25
CA PRO A 130 -9.18 5.77 5.44
C PRO A 130 -9.00 4.91 6.71
N THR A 131 -8.26 5.42 7.69
CA THR A 131 -8.04 4.78 9.00
C THR A 131 -8.89 5.39 10.11
N SER A 132 -9.25 6.66 9.97
CA SER A 132 -9.99 7.44 10.98
C SER A 132 -10.67 8.66 10.36
N GLU A 133 -11.70 9.15 11.04
CA GLU A 133 -12.40 10.40 10.75
C GLU A 133 -12.55 11.16 12.07
N ARG A 134 -12.45 12.49 12.03
CA ARG A 134 -12.74 13.36 13.18
C ARG A 134 -13.02 14.80 12.75
N LYS A 135 -13.58 15.58 13.66
CA LYS A 135 -13.51 17.04 13.63
C LYS A 135 -12.08 17.51 13.92
N LEU A 136 -11.65 18.59 13.29
CA LEU A 136 -10.40 19.26 13.63
C LEU A 136 -10.52 19.88 15.04
N GLN A 137 -9.44 19.88 15.82
CA GLN A 137 -9.49 20.36 17.22
C GLN A 137 -9.65 21.89 17.28
N GLU A 138 -8.90 22.59 16.42
CA GLU A 138 -8.87 24.05 16.30
C GLU A 138 -10.17 24.62 15.70
N ASN A 139 -10.83 23.86 14.82
CA ASN A 139 -12.09 24.25 14.20
C ASN A 139 -13.03 23.05 14.11
N LYS A 140 -14.05 23.04 14.98
CA LYS A 140 -15.02 21.93 15.08
C LYS A 140 -15.97 21.83 13.89
N ASP A 141 -16.01 22.80 12.99
CA ASP A 141 -16.82 22.72 11.76
C ASP A 141 -16.07 22.03 10.62
N VAL A 142 -14.74 22.01 10.68
CA VAL A 142 -13.88 21.32 9.72
C VAL A 142 -13.74 19.85 10.10
N ARG A 143 -13.87 18.95 9.12
CA ARG A 143 -13.67 17.51 9.30
C ARG A 143 -12.50 16.99 8.47
N VAL A 144 -11.71 16.13 9.11
CA VAL A 144 -10.54 15.49 8.53
C VAL A 144 -10.72 13.98 8.49
N VAL A 145 -10.18 13.39 7.42
CA VAL A 145 -10.05 11.94 7.26
C VAL A 145 -8.57 11.61 7.21
N SER A 146 -8.14 10.65 8.02
CA SER A 146 -6.77 10.13 7.98
C SER A 146 -6.70 9.08 6.88
N LEU A 147 -5.91 9.32 5.83
CA LEU A 147 -5.72 8.43 4.69
C LEU A 147 -4.34 7.79 4.75
N LEU A 148 -4.29 6.46 4.59
CA LEU A 148 -3.08 5.69 4.36
C LEU A 148 -2.96 5.38 2.87
N VAL A 149 -1.86 5.82 2.26
CA VAL A 149 -1.56 5.59 0.84
C VAL A 149 -0.43 4.59 0.72
N LYS A 150 -0.67 3.45 0.04
CA LYS A 150 0.30 2.35 -0.03
C LYS A 150 0.30 1.66 -1.39
N GLU A 151 1.49 1.52 -1.99
CA GLU A 151 1.70 0.66 -3.15
C GLU A 151 1.52 -0.82 -2.78
N MET A 152 0.86 -1.58 -3.65
CA MET A 152 0.59 -3.00 -3.46
C MET A 152 0.64 -3.78 -4.78
N THR A 153 0.85 -5.09 -4.66
CA THR A 153 0.76 -6.02 -5.79
C THR A 153 -0.68 -6.39 -6.13
N MET A 154 -0.89 -6.96 -7.31
CA MET A 154 -2.18 -7.46 -7.77
C MET A 154 -2.78 -8.51 -6.82
N ASP A 155 -1.95 -9.37 -6.22
CA ASP A 155 -2.41 -10.43 -5.32
C ASP A 155 -2.71 -9.91 -3.91
N GLU A 156 -1.98 -8.88 -3.44
CA GLU A 156 -2.34 -8.14 -2.24
C GLU A 156 -3.67 -7.39 -2.41
N ALA A 157 -3.88 -6.74 -3.55
CA ALA A 157 -5.16 -6.09 -3.87
C ALA A 157 -6.31 -7.12 -3.84
N LYS A 158 -6.17 -8.25 -4.55
CA LYS A 158 -7.17 -9.34 -4.49
C LYS A 158 -7.43 -9.84 -3.07
N LYS A 159 -6.40 -9.93 -2.22
CA LYS A 159 -6.53 -10.41 -0.83
C LYS A 159 -7.21 -9.39 0.09
N VAL A 160 -6.88 -8.11 -0.05
CA VAL A 160 -7.41 -7.01 0.78
C VAL A 160 -8.87 -6.68 0.40
N TYR A 161 -9.18 -6.70 -0.89
CA TYR A 161 -10.50 -6.37 -1.44
C TYR A 161 -11.29 -7.61 -1.90
N ALA A 162 -11.00 -8.77 -1.31
CA ALA A 162 -11.83 -9.97 -1.48
C ALA A 162 -13.18 -9.78 -0.78
N GLU A 163 -14.18 -9.27 -1.50
CA GLU A 163 -15.55 -9.28 -0.99
C GLU A 163 -16.07 -10.70 -0.78
N LYS A 164 -16.93 -10.84 0.24
CA LYS A 164 -17.52 -12.11 0.63
C LYS A 164 -18.50 -12.63 -0.45
N ASN A 165 -18.00 -13.48 -1.34
CA ASN A 165 -18.82 -14.54 -1.97
C ASN A 165 -19.18 -15.64 -0.93
N LYS A 166 -19.73 -15.22 0.21
CA LYS A 166 -20.25 -16.05 1.30
C LYS A 166 -21.43 -15.33 1.96
N ASN A 167 -22.56 -15.30 1.25
CA ASN A 167 -23.87 -15.23 1.87
C ASN A 167 -24.69 -16.42 1.34
N ASN A 168 -25.33 -17.13 2.27
CA ASN A 168 -26.24 -18.27 2.06
C ASN A 168 -25.66 -19.52 1.38
N SER A 169 -24.98 -20.35 2.18
CA SER A 169 -25.46 -21.73 2.32
C SER A 169 -25.56 -22.10 3.81
N SER A 170 -26.56 -22.93 4.09
CA SER A 170 -27.00 -23.44 5.38
C SER A 170 -25.92 -23.82 6.40
N THR A 171 -26.20 -23.43 7.65
CA THR A 171 -26.14 -24.28 8.84
C THR A 171 -25.12 -25.43 8.85
N THR A 172 -24.01 -25.24 9.56
CA THR A 172 -23.36 -26.36 10.26
C THR A 172 -22.81 -25.87 11.60
N VAL A 173 -23.74 -25.70 12.54
CA VAL A 173 -23.40 -25.54 13.96
C VAL A 173 -22.88 -26.89 14.44
N VAL A 174 -21.55 -27.03 14.58
CA VAL A 174 -20.97 -28.16 15.33
C VAL A 174 -21.22 -27.89 16.82
N LYS A 175 -22.44 -28.19 17.26
CA LYS A 175 -22.77 -28.34 18.68
C LYS A 175 -22.01 -29.56 19.20
N GLN A 176 -21.07 -29.36 20.12
CA GLN A 176 -20.69 -30.42 21.05
C GLN A 176 -21.86 -30.70 22.01
N PRO A 177 -21.97 -31.93 22.55
CA PRO A 177 -23.25 -32.43 23.09
C PRO A 177 -23.63 -31.84 24.45
N VAL A 178 -24.93 -31.77 24.70
CA VAL A 178 -25.54 -31.43 26.00
C VAL A 178 -26.20 -32.69 26.58
N VAL A 179 -25.85 -33.07 27.81
CA VAL A 179 -26.77 -33.74 28.76
C VAL A 179 -26.43 -33.27 30.20
N THR A 180 -27.04 -32.18 30.70
CA THR A 180 -28.17 -32.11 31.66
C THR A 180 -27.93 -32.61 33.11
N THR A 181 -27.86 -31.65 34.06
CA THR A 181 -28.42 -31.65 35.45
C THR A 181 -28.01 -32.69 36.50
N HIS A 182 -27.70 -32.24 37.73
CA HIS A 182 -28.55 -32.34 38.94
C HIS A 182 -27.99 -31.48 40.12
N LYS A 183 -28.81 -31.18 41.15
CA LYS A 183 -28.48 -30.42 42.38
C LYS A 183 -28.09 -31.35 43.55
N VAL A 184 -27.68 -30.75 44.69
CA VAL A 184 -27.72 -31.23 46.12
C VAL A 184 -26.35 -31.55 46.79
N ILE A 185 -26.33 -31.57 48.13
CA ILE A 185 -25.32 -31.14 49.14
C ILE A 185 -25.50 -32.06 50.41
N PRO A 186 -24.54 -32.36 51.36
CA PRO A 186 -23.22 -31.76 51.71
C PRO A 186 -22.04 -32.74 52.03
N ALA A 187 -20.89 -32.16 52.45
CA ALA A 187 -19.93 -32.59 53.52
C ALA A 187 -19.16 -33.94 53.52
N LYS A 188 -17.81 -33.86 53.62
CA LYS A 188 -17.04 -34.22 54.86
C LYS A 188 -15.53 -33.83 54.81
N VAL A 189 -14.98 -33.44 55.97
CA VAL A 189 -13.54 -33.32 56.37
C VAL A 189 -13.12 -34.71 56.96
N PRO A 190 -11.86 -35.25 57.04
CA PRO A 190 -10.49 -34.67 57.22
C PRO A 190 -9.41 -35.22 56.21
N GLU A 191 -8.06 -35.01 56.27
CA GLU A 191 -7.13 -33.96 56.80
C GLU A 191 -5.63 -34.28 56.46
N VAL A 192 -4.74 -33.27 56.54
CA VAL A 192 -3.23 -33.24 56.61
C VAL A 192 -2.36 -34.41 56.06
N LYS A 193 -1.44 -34.05 55.13
CA LYS A 193 0.02 -34.29 55.27
C LYS A 193 0.87 -33.38 54.37
N LYS A 194 2.08 -33.07 54.86
CA LYS A 194 3.20 -32.33 54.23
C LYS A 194 3.67 -33.02 52.92
N GLU A 195 4.50 -32.45 52.04
CA GLU A 195 5.54 -31.42 52.20
C GLU A 195 5.87 -30.74 50.85
N GLU A 196 6.41 -29.52 50.91
CA GLU A 196 7.30 -28.85 49.94
C GLU A 196 7.06 -28.99 48.41
N LYS A 197 6.64 -27.89 47.76
CA LYS A 197 6.84 -27.70 46.30
C LYS A 197 7.24 -26.27 45.95
N THR A 198 8.27 -26.19 45.11
CA THR A 198 8.98 -24.98 44.69
C THR A 198 8.07 -23.92 44.10
N VAL A 199 8.32 -22.64 44.43
CA VAL A 199 7.62 -21.50 43.84
C VAL A 199 7.94 -21.40 42.35
N VAL A 200 6.93 -21.62 41.50
CA VAL A 200 6.98 -21.29 40.07
C VAL A 200 6.21 -19.98 39.89
N PRO A 201 6.81 -18.90 39.36
CA PRO A 201 6.10 -17.65 39.13
C PRO A 201 5.03 -17.78 38.03
N PRO A 202 4.00 -16.91 38.01
CA PRO A 202 2.91 -16.99 37.04
C PRO A 202 3.42 -16.87 35.59
N PRO A 203 2.78 -17.52 34.61
CA PRO A 203 3.18 -17.43 33.21
C PRO A 203 3.01 -16.00 32.69
N GLU A 204 4.10 -15.40 32.18
CA GLU A 204 4.03 -14.12 31.49
C GLU A 204 3.09 -14.21 30.28
N PRO A 205 2.32 -13.14 29.97
CA PRO A 205 1.50 -13.11 28.77
C PRO A 205 2.38 -13.22 27.52
N VAL A 206 2.05 -14.18 26.65
CA VAL A 206 2.73 -14.41 25.38
C VAL A 206 2.74 -13.13 24.56
N LYS A 207 3.90 -12.48 24.47
CA LYS A 207 4.12 -11.32 23.60
C LYS A 207 3.95 -11.79 22.16
N GLU A 208 2.99 -11.21 21.44
CA GLU A 208 2.93 -11.36 19.98
C GLU A 208 4.30 -11.02 19.37
N ALA A 209 4.78 -11.86 18.45
CA ALA A 209 6.04 -11.58 17.76
C ALA A 209 5.95 -10.21 17.04
N PRO A 210 6.99 -9.36 17.11
CA PRO A 210 6.98 -8.06 16.43
C PRO A 210 6.71 -8.23 14.93
N LYS A 211 5.74 -7.47 14.42
CA LYS A 211 5.45 -7.44 12.98
C LYS A 211 6.68 -6.92 12.24
N GLU A 212 7.17 -7.69 11.26
CA GLU A 212 8.35 -7.36 10.44
C GLU A 212 8.22 -5.93 9.88
N THR A 213 9.21 -5.07 10.14
CA THR A 213 9.19 -3.70 9.60
C THR A 213 9.43 -3.74 8.10
N ILE A 214 8.96 -2.74 7.35
CA ILE A 214 9.16 -2.72 5.89
C ILE A 214 10.67 -2.71 5.52
N GLN A 215 11.52 -2.12 6.36
CA GLN A 215 12.97 -2.17 6.24
C GLN A 215 13.52 -3.61 6.42
N GLN A 216 13.05 -4.34 7.43
CA GLN A 216 13.40 -5.76 7.64
C GLN A 216 12.91 -6.62 6.47
N GLN A 217 11.70 -6.37 5.98
CA GLN A 217 11.12 -7.05 4.82
C GLN A 217 11.96 -6.80 3.55
N GLN A 218 12.41 -5.56 3.32
CA GLN A 218 13.30 -5.22 2.20
C GLN A 218 14.65 -5.93 2.32
N GLN A 219 15.27 -5.89 3.49
CA GLN A 219 16.52 -6.61 3.78
C GLN A 219 16.36 -8.12 3.51
N ARG A 220 15.28 -8.74 4.02
CA ARG A 220 15.00 -10.16 3.83
C ARG A 220 14.85 -10.54 2.36
N LEU A 221 14.04 -9.79 1.61
CA LEU A 221 13.81 -10.02 0.17
C LEU A 221 15.09 -9.87 -0.66
N TYR A 222 15.92 -8.87 -0.35
CA TYR A 222 17.20 -8.68 -1.04
C TYR A 222 18.21 -9.79 -0.69
N LEU A 223 18.33 -10.18 0.58
CA LEU A 223 19.25 -11.24 0.99
C LEU A 223 18.90 -12.59 0.37
N SER A 224 17.62 -12.96 0.35
CA SER A 224 17.17 -14.19 -0.33
C SER A 224 17.39 -14.11 -1.84
N ALA A 225 17.09 -12.96 -2.48
CA ALA A 225 17.37 -12.74 -3.89
C ALA A 225 18.86 -12.90 -4.21
N ARG A 226 19.75 -12.24 -3.47
CA ARG A 226 21.22 -12.32 -3.70
C ARG A 226 21.75 -13.73 -3.49
N ARG A 227 21.28 -14.43 -2.46
CA ARG A 227 21.65 -15.84 -2.20
C ARG A 227 21.23 -16.75 -3.35
N ASP A 228 19.98 -16.67 -3.77
CA ASP A 228 19.41 -17.59 -4.77
C ASP A 228 19.91 -17.28 -6.19
N PHE A 229 20.16 -16.00 -6.50
CA PHE A 229 20.81 -15.57 -7.74
C PHE A 229 22.25 -16.12 -7.83
N ASN A 230 23.04 -15.99 -6.77
CA ASN A 230 24.43 -16.45 -6.72
C ASN A 230 24.56 -17.98 -6.74
N ARG A 231 23.56 -18.71 -6.23
CA ARG A 231 23.50 -20.18 -6.29
C ARG A 231 23.02 -20.72 -7.64
N GLY A 232 22.48 -19.89 -8.53
CA GLY A 232 21.88 -20.31 -9.81
C GLY A 232 20.54 -21.06 -9.68
N THR A 233 20.26 -21.66 -8.53
CA THR A 233 19.00 -22.33 -8.19
C THR A 233 17.85 -21.30 -8.11
N SER A 234 17.07 -21.21 -9.19
CA SER A 234 15.91 -20.31 -9.33
C SER A 234 16.22 -18.82 -9.53
N GLN A 235 17.10 -18.51 -10.49
CA GLN A 235 17.40 -17.14 -10.92
C GLN A 235 16.15 -16.27 -11.20
N LEU A 236 15.08 -16.83 -11.79
CA LEU A 236 13.84 -16.07 -12.04
C LEU A 236 13.15 -15.64 -10.73
N ALA A 237 13.08 -16.53 -9.73
CA ALA A 237 12.50 -16.20 -8.43
C ALA A 237 13.36 -15.17 -7.69
N ALA A 238 14.69 -15.32 -7.75
CA ALA A 238 15.64 -14.35 -7.22
C ALA A 238 15.44 -12.95 -7.84
N CYS A 239 15.28 -12.86 -9.16
CA CYS A 239 15.02 -11.60 -9.85
C CYS A 239 13.68 -10.98 -9.45
N ASN A 240 12.61 -11.77 -9.30
CA ASN A 240 11.32 -11.28 -8.80
C ASN A 240 11.40 -10.81 -7.35
N GLN A 241 12.24 -11.42 -6.50
CA GLN A 241 12.48 -10.97 -5.12
C GLN A 241 13.32 -9.69 -5.07
N ALA A 242 14.32 -9.56 -5.95
CA ALA A 242 15.09 -8.33 -6.11
C ALA A 242 14.20 -7.16 -6.57
N GLU A 243 13.28 -7.41 -7.51
CA GLU A 243 12.27 -6.42 -7.95
C GLU A 243 11.38 -5.98 -6.79
N ARG A 244 10.89 -6.92 -5.97
CA ARG A 244 10.11 -6.60 -4.76
C ARG A 244 10.91 -5.79 -3.75
N ALA A 245 12.17 -6.15 -3.48
CA ALA A 245 13.03 -5.39 -2.57
C ALA A 245 13.28 -3.97 -3.09
N HIS A 246 13.56 -3.79 -4.38
CA HIS A 246 13.76 -2.48 -4.98
C HIS A 246 12.49 -1.62 -4.94
N ASN A 247 11.32 -2.21 -5.22
CA ASN A 247 10.04 -1.51 -5.21
C ASN A 247 9.57 -1.08 -3.80
N LEU A 248 10.11 -1.67 -2.72
CA LEU A 248 9.88 -1.16 -1.35
C LEU A 248 10.54 0.22 -1.10
N GLY A 249 11.33 0.74 -2.05
CA GLY A 249 11.79 2.11 -2.05
C GLY A 249 12.98 2.40 -1.14
N ARG A 250 13.39 3.67 -1.09
CA ARG A 250 14.52 4.10 -0.25
C ARG A 250 14.02 4.46 1.14
N PHE A 251 14.50 3.76 2.15
CA PHE A 251 14.39 4.21 3.53
C PHE A 251 15.51 5.20 3.86
N TYR A 252 15.13 6.39 4.31
CA TYR A 252 16.04 7.31 4.96
C TYR A 252 16.43 6.72 6.34
N ASN A 253 17.60 7.09 6.86
CA ASN A 253 18.20 6.63 8.13
C ASN A 253 18.93 5.26 8.11
N ALA A 254 19.11 4.61 6.96
CA ALA A 254 19.97 3.43 6.83
C ALA A 254 21.44 3.82 6.55
N SER A 255 22.33 3.62 7.52
CA SER A 255 23.77 3.90 7.40
C SER A 255 24.50 2.85 6.55
N GLY A 256 24.51 3.02 5.22
CA GLY A 256 25.24 2.18 4.27
C GLY A 256 24.68 2.30 2.84
N PRO A 257 25.20 1.53 1.86
CA PRO A 257 24.56 1.37 0.56
C PRO A 257 23.15 0.80 0.78
N SER A 258 22.13 1.66 0.68
CA SER A 258 20.77 1.26 1.11
C SER A 258 20.27 0.07 0.29
N VAL A 259 19.51 -0.83 0.91
CA VAL A 259 19.09 -2.10 0.30
C VAL A 259 18.35 -1.90 -1.03
N TYR A 260 17.61 -0.80 -1.15
CA TYR A 260 17.03 -0.26 -2.39
C TYR A 260 18.00 -0.27 -3.60
N VAL A 261 19.27 0.05 -3.35
CA VAL A 261 20.30 0.32 -4.36
C VAL A 261 20.93 -0.97 -4.81
N GLU A 262 21.34 -1.76 -3.85
CA GLU A 262 21.84 -3.12 -4.00
C GLU A 262 20.83 -4.04 -4.70
N SER A 263 19.56 -3.96 -4.32
CA SER A 263 18.47 -4.65 -5.02
C SER A 263 18.24 -4.09 -6.43
N GLY A 264 18.32 -2.78 -6.64
CA GLY A 264 18.21 -2.17 -7.97
C GLY A 264 19.34 -2.56 -8.93
N VAL A 265 20.58 -2.66 -8.45
CA VAL A 265 21.72 -3.22 -9.21
C VAL A 265 21.46 -4.68 -9.57
N LEU A 266 20.92 -5.49 -8.64
CA LEU A 266 20.55 -6.88 -8.92
C LEU A 266 19.39 -6.99 -9.93
N VAL A 267 18.40 -6.11 -9.87
CA VAL A 267 17.33 -6.02 -10.88
C VAL A 267 17.89 -5.66 -12.26
N ALA A 268 18.78 -4.68 -12.33
CA ALA A 268 19.44 -4.32 -13.59
C ALA A 268 20.27 -5.49 -14.16
N LYS A 269 20.91 -6.29 -13.31
CA LYS A 269 21.62 -7.52 -13.72
C LYS A 269 20.64 -8.57 -14.22
N CYS A 270 19.54 -8.78 -13.53
CA CYS A 270 18.46 -9.68 -13.97
C CYS A 270 17.89 -9.30 -15.35
N LEU A 271 17.70 -8.00 -15.60
CA LEU A 271 17.27 -7.44 -16.88
C LEU A 271 18.30 -7.57 -18.03
N THR A 272 19.52 -8.03 -17.76
CA THR A 272 20.57 -8.17 -18.77
C THR A 272 21.15 -9.58 -18.87
N THR A 273 21.09 -10.38 -17.81
CA THR A 273 21.68 -11.72 -17.76
C THR A 273 20.67 -12.87 -17.61
N VAL A 274 19.42 -12.62 -17.19
CA VAL A 274 18.43 -13.70 -16.94
C VAL A 274 17.32 -13.69 -17.98
N SER A 275 17.46 -14.50 -19.03
CA SER A 275 16.55 -14.50 -20.20
C SER A 275 15.08 -14.72 -19.84
N ALA A 276 14.78 -15.56 -18.84
CA ALA A 276 13.41 -15.79 -18.37
C ALA A 276 12.78 -14.55 -17.71
N TYR A 277 13.60 -13.70 -17.09
CA TYR A 277 13.14 -12.45 -16.47
C TYR A 277 13.08 -11.31 -17.51
N GLN A 278 14.01 -11.27 -18.47
CA GLN A 278 13.99 -10.34 -19.60
C GLN A 278 12.70 -10.43 -20.41
N LYS A 279 12.23 -11.67 -20.70
CA LYS A 279 10.99 -11.93 -21.46
C LYS A 279 9.71 -11.34 -20.83
N LYS A 280 9.74 -10.88 -19.57
CA LYS A 280 8.62 -10.16 -18.93
C LYS A 280 8.46 -8.72 -19.44
N PHE A 281 9.43 -8.19 -20.21
CA PHE A 281 9.52 -6.76 -20.54
C PHE A 281 9.83 -6.54 -22.01
N ASN A 282 9.19 -5.52 -22.62
CA ASN A 282 9.41 -5.17 -24.03
C ASN A 282 10.81 -4.57 -24.28
N GLN A 283 11.36 -3.83 -23.30
CA GLN A 283 12.67 -3.16 -23.41
C GLN A 283 13.53 -3.38 -22.14
N PRO A 284 13.99 -4.61 -21.87
CA PRO A 284 14.67 -4.94 -20.61
C PRO A 284 15.99 -4.18 -20.44
N LYS A 285 16.78 -4.01 -21.52
CA LYS A 285 18.01 -3.20 -21.51
C LYS A 285 17.76 -1.72 -21.18
N ALA A 286 16.72 -1.11 -21.75
CA ALA A 286 16.38 0.29 -21.47
C ALA A 286 15.94 0.48 -20.00
N ARG A 287 15.15 -0.44 -19.46
CA ARG A 287 14.77 -0.44 -18.05
C ARG A 287 15.98 -0.63 -17.12
N ALA A 288 16.93 -1.51 -17.48
CA ALA A 288 18.19 -1.67 -16.74
C ALA A 288 19.00 -0.36 -16.74
N LYS A 289 19.14 0.29 -17.91
CA LYS A 289 19.82 1.58 -18.06
C LYS A 289 19.22 2.66 -17.17
N SER A 290 17.89 2.78 -17.15
CA SER A 290 17.17 3.75 -16.31
C SER A 290 17.39 3.53 -14.81
N ILE A 291 17.30 2.28 -14.33
CA ILE A 291 17.56 1.94 -12.92
C ILE A 291 18.99 2.29 -12.51
N LEU A 292 19.97 1.95 -13.36
CA LEU A 292 21.39 2.23 -13.10
C LEU A 292 21.69 3.73 -13.12
N GLN A 293 21.14 4.49 -14.07
CA GLN A 293 21.26 5.96 -14.13
C GLN A 293 20.73 6.63 -12.86
N ASN A 294 19.56 6.21 -12.37
CA ASN A 294 19.00 6.69 -11.11
C ASN A 294 19.95 6.41 -9.94
N ILE A 295 20.39 5.16 -9.77
CA ILE A 295 21.32 4.75 -8.72
C ILE A 295 22.64 5.55 -8.73
N VAL A 296 23.22 5.76 -9.92
CA VAL A 296 24.45 6.56 -10.09
C VAL A 296 24.20 8.01 -9.70
N SER A 297 23.08 8.61 -10.10
CA SER A 297 22.71 9.99 -9.75
C SER A 297 22.51 10.20 -8.24
N MET A 298 22.04 9.17 -7.52
CA MET A 298 21.73 9.26 -6.10
C MET A 298 22.95 9.15 -5.18
N GLN A 299 23.94 8.32 -5.54
CA GLN A 299 25.06 8.01 -4.64
C GLN A 299 26.34 7.52 -5.34
N ASN A 300 26.53 7.85 -6.62
CA ASN A 300 27.78 7.64 -7.34
C ASN A 300 28.24 6.15 -7.45
N HIS A 301 27.32 5.21 -7.27
CA HIS A 301 27.59 3.79 -6.97
C HIS A 301 28.45 3.08 -8.04
N THR A 302 29.64 2.59 -7.65
CA THR A 302 30.68 2.08 -8.58
C THR A 302 30.18 0.93 -9.47
N ILE A 303 29.53 -0.08 -8.89
CA ILE A 303 29.01 -1.23 -9.66
C ILE A 303 27.95 -0.76 -10.66
N ALA A 304 27.14 0.23 -10.29
CA ALA A 304 26.08 0.73 -11.16
C ALA A 304 26.65 1.53 -12.34
N LYS A 305 27.73 2.31 -12.14
CA LYS A 305 28.47 2.97 -13.22
C LYS A 305 29.04 1.96 -14.21
N HIS A 306 29.73 0.94 -13.70
CA HIS A 306 30.35 -0.09 -14.55
C HIS A 306 29.30 -0.84 -15.37
N MET A 307 28.20 -1.28 -14.75
CA MET A 307 27.10 -1.91 -15.48
C MET A 307 26.42 -0.96 -16.46
N LEU A 308 26.34 0.34 -16.16
CA LEU A 308 25.77 1.34 -17.08
C LEU A 308 26.65 1.52 -18.32
N GLN A 309 27.98 1.53 -18.16
CA GLN A 309 28.94 1.56 -19.26
C GLN A 309 28.85 0.31 -20.15
N GLN A 310 28.60 -0.87 -19.56
CA GLN A 310 28.34 -2.10 -20.31
C GLN A 310 26.99 -2.15 -21.06
N LEU A 311 26.16 -1.09 -20.94
CA LEU A 311 24.86 -0.93 -21.60
C LEU A 311 24.78 0.37 -22.43
N GLN A 312 25.93 0.96 -22.73
CA GLN A 312 26.09 2.02 -23.74
C GLN A 312 26.35 1.38 -25.11
#